data_AF-A0A543AS17-F1
#
_entry.id   AF-A0A543AS17-F1
#
_cell.length_a   1.000
_cell.length_b   1.000
_cell.length_c   1.000
_cell.angle_alpha   90.00
_cell.angle_beta   90.00
_cell.angle_gamma   90.00
#
_symmetry.space_group_name_H-M   'P 1'
#
loop_
_entity.id
_entity.type
_entity.pdbx_description
1 polymer ?
#
loop_
_entity_poly.entity_id
_entity_poly.type
_entity_poly.pdbx_seq_one_letter_code
_entity_poly.pdbx_strand_id
1 'polypeptide(L)'
;MTTVPPNTARLRVRPRWLRSGLLGLGLVFFGLPFTLVSCETPGGFGHTRQGGTTEWTGYDLATGSEPNRSNLRPPGEFLTDVVPAQPLMAAALALLIIAVVCSLAMSRPQARRCVSAALAGVTAAVLTAATLLARFEVIELVTDQLSDRTLPDGRTPESYVSIGGGYTLTMLTLATVLVADLYWWLRHRRTRRGV
;
A
#
# COMPACT_ATOMS: atom_id res chain seq x y z
N MET A 1 11.90 -52.70 -31.59
CA MET A 1 12.31 -51.79 -30.49
C MET A 1 11.81 -50.40 -30.82
N THR A 2 10.69 -50.00 -30.23
CA THR A 2 10.06 -48.69 -30.43
C THR A 2 10.53 -47.73 -29.33
N THR A 3 11.34 -46.75 -29.70
CA THR A 3 11.78 -45.68 -28.80
C THR A 3 10.61 -44.74 -28.53
N VAL A 4 10.02 -44.84 -27.33
CA VAL A 4 9.03 -43.87 -26.83
C VAL A 4 9.78 -42.56 -26.57
N PRO A 5 9.46 -41.44 -27.25
CA PRO A 5 10.10 -40.17 -26.96
C PRO A 5 9.70 -39.71 -25.54
N PRO A 6 10.64 -39.18 -24.74
CA PRO A 6 10.32 -38.65 -23.43
C PRO A 6 9.36 -37.45 -23.59
N ASN A 7 8.16 -37.61 -23.06
CA ASN A 7 7.10 -36.61 -23.05
C ASN A 7 7.49 -35.45 -22.12
N THR A 8 8.33 -34.53 -22.58
CA THR A 8 8.75 -33.32 -21.85
C THR A 8 7.75 -32.15 -22.03
N ALA A 9 6.46 -32.46 -22.16
CA ALA A 9 5.43 -31.44 -22.29
C ALA A 9 4.55 -31.42 -21.02
N ARG A 10 4.77 -30.42 -20.15
CA ARG A 10 3.75 -29.70 -19.34
C ARG A 10 4.37 -29.02 -18.11
N LEU A 11 5.17 -27.98 -18.32
CA LEU A 11 5.37 -26.93 -17.31
C LEU A 11 5.46 -25.60 -18.08
N ARG A 12 4.70 -24.54 -17.84
CA ARG A 12 3.62 -24.21 -16.92
C ARG A 12 2.87 -23.09 -17.65
N VAL A 13 1.61 -23.29 -18.01
CA VAL A 13 0.73 -22.16 -18.33
C VAL A 13 0.47 -21.47 -17.00
N ARG A 14 1.33 -20.53 -16.60
CA ARG A 14 1.03 -19.70 -15.43
C ARG A 14 -0.25 -18.94 -15.77
N PRO A 15 -1.36 -19.18 -15.05
CA PRO A 15 -2.65 -18.67 -15.48
C PRO A 15 -2.60 -17.15 -15.48
N ARG A 16 -3.09 -16.57 -16.57
CA ARG A 16 -3.27 -15.12 -16.79
C ARG A 16 -3.81 -14.39 -15.55
N TRP A 17 -4.60 -15.11 -14.75
CA TRP A 17 -5.23 -14.71 -13.50
C TRP A 17 -4.29 -14.35 -12.36
N LEU A 18 -3.11 -14.97 -12.24
CA LEU A 18 -2.25 -14.74 -11.07
C LEU A 18 -1.80 -13.28 -10.96
N ARG A 19 -1.59 -12.59 -12.09
CA ARG A 19 -1.09 -11.21 -12.12
C ARG A 19 -2.17 -10.19 -11.83
N SER A 20 -3.31 -10.31 -12.54
CA SER A 20 -4.47 -9.48 -12.23
C SER A 20 -4.95 -9.72 -10.80
N GLY A 21 -4.82 -10.96 -10.31
CA GLY A 21 -5.06 -11.32 -8.92
C GLY A 21 -4.11 -10.60 -7.95
N LEU A 22 -2.80 -10.53 -8.24
CA LEU A 22 -1.85 -9.79 -7.39
C LEU A 22 -2.12 -8.28 -7.37
N LEU A 23 -2.41 -7.67 -8.52
CA LEU A 23 -2.77 -6.24 -8.57
C LEU A 23 -4.10 -5.96 -7.87
N GLY A 24 -5.10 -6.83 -8.08
CA GLY A 24 -6.38 -6.75 -7.37
C GLY A 24 -6.23 -6.97 -5.87
N LEU A 25 -5.33 -7.85 -5.44
CA LEU A 25 -5.00 -8.06 -4.03
C LEU A 25 -4.34 -6.81 -3.44
N GLY A 26 -3.47 -6.13 -4.18
CA GLY A 26 -2.94 -4.81 -3.79
C GLY A 26 -4.07 -3.78 -3.58
N LEU A 27 -5.11 -3.79 -4.41
CA LEU A 27 -6.27 -2.92 -4.24
C LEU A 27 -7.07 -3.26 -2.97
N VAL A 28 -7.22 -4.55 -2.65
CA VAL A 28 -7.84 -4.98 -1.39
C VAL A 28 -7.01 -4.53 -0.19
N PHE A 29 -5.69 -4.68 -0.24
CA PHE A 29 -4.79 -4.23 0.82
C PHE A 29 -4.74 -2.71 0.97
N PHE A 30 -5.06 -1.95 -0.09
CA PHE A 30 -5.23 -0.50 -0.01
C PHE A 30 -6.34 -0.09 0.97
N GLY A 31 -7.36 -0.94 1.15
CA GLY A 31 -8.44 -0.73 2.13
C GLY A 31 -8.08 -1.13 3.56
N LEU A 32 -6.87 -1.63 3.82
CA LEU A 32 -6.39 -1.91 5.17
C LEU A 32 -5.71 -0.66 5.78
N PRO A 33 -5.38 -0.66 7.09
CA PRO A 33 -4.70 0.47 7.73
C PRO A 33 -3.34 0.80 7.09
N PHE A 34 -3.13 2.07 6.72
CA PHE A 34 -1.91 2.61 6.11
C PHE A 34 -1.08 3.42 7.10
N THR A 35 -1.73 4.21 7.94
CA THR A 35 -1.10 4.97 9.01
C THR A 35 -1.88 4.71 10.29
N LEU A 36 -1.16 4.54 11.40
CA LEU A 36 -1.78 4.29 12.69
C LEU A 36 -1.13 5.06 13.84
N VAL A 37 -2.06 5.66 14.58
CA VAL A 37 -2.08 6.24 15.92
C VAL A 37 -1.84 5.26 17.08
N SER A 38 -0.62 4.87 17.47
CA SER A 38 -0.48 3.95 18.62
C SER A 38 -0.75 4.68 19.95
N CYS A 39 -1.69 4.20 20.76
CA CYS A 39 -2.17 4.94 21.94
C CYS A 39 -1.44 4.64 23.25
N GLU A 40 -0.13 4.48 23.18
CA GLU A 40 0.71 4.83 24.33
C GLU A 40 0.84 6.35 24.52
N THR A 41 0.22 7.13 23.62
CA THR A 41 0.17 8.59 23.69
C THR A 41 -0.47 9.07 25.00
N PRO A 42 0.24 9.87 25.83
CA PRO A 42 -0.27 10.38 27.09
C PRO A 42 -1.60 11.11 26.91
N GLY A 43 -2.65 10.57 27.52
CA GLY A 43 -4.02 11.09 27.47
C GLY A 43 -4.71 11.01 26.09
N GLY A 44 -4.23 10.15 25.18
CA GLY A 44 -4.90 9.84 23.91
C GLY A 44 -4.63 10.86 22.78
N PHE A 45 -5.25 10.61 21.62
CA PHE A 45 -5.11 11.41 20.40
C PHE A 45 -6.49 11.61 19.75
N GLY A 46 -6.81 12.84 19.36
CA GLY A 46 -8.07 13.12 18.66
C GLY A 46 -9.30 12.78 19.48
N HIS A 47 -10.15 11.93 18.90
CA HIS A 47 -11.35 11.37 19.53
C HIS A 47 -11.07 10.17 20.43
N THR A 48 -9.82 9.68 20.47
CA THR A 48 -9.43 8.43 21.12
C THR A 48 -8.76 8.68 22.47
N ARG A 49 -9.11 7.89 23.49
CA ARG A 49 -8.45 7.90 24.81
C ARG A 49 -7.14 7.12 24.79
N GLN A 50 -6.35 7.29 25.86
CA GLN A 50 -5.17 6.46 26.10
C GLN A 50 -5.55 4.97 26.06
N GLY A 51 -4.74 4.15 25.40
CA GLY A 51 -5.00 2.73 25.16
C GLY A 51 -5.93 2.40 23.98
N GLY A 52 -6.42 3.38 23.22
CA GLY A 52 -7.15 3.13 21.96
C GLY A 52 -6.25 2.97 20.73
N THR A 53 -6.79 3.25 19.54
CA THR A 53 -6.06 3.40 18.28
C THR A 53 -6.84 4.33 17.36
N THR A 54 -6.12 5.06 16.50
CA THR A 54 -6.70 5.80 15.38
C THR A 54 -6.01 5.33 14.11
N GLU A 55 -6.78 4.77 13.18
CA GLU A 55 -6.27 4.12 11.97
C GLU A 55 -6.87 4.77 10.74
N TRP A 56 -6.03 5.17 9.79
CA TRP A 56 -6.48 5.61 8.48
C TRP A 56 -6.14 4.54 7.46
N THR A 57 -7.13 4.11 6.69
CA THR A 57 -6.90 3.25 5.52
C THR A 57 -6.32 4.08 4.37
N GLY A 58 -5.80 3.43 3.34
CA GLY A 58 -5.40 4.13 2.12
C GLY A 58 -6.56 4.88 1.48
N TYR A 59 -7.78 4.35 1.60
CA TYR A 59 -9.00 5.01 1.12
C TYR A 59 -9.30 6.28 1.91
N ASP A 60 -9.20 6.21 3.24
CA ASP A 60 -9.48 7.37 4.09
C ASP A 60 -8.53 8.53 3.81
N LEU A 61 -7.24 8.23 3.62
CA LEU A 61 -6.24 9.22 3.23
C LEU A 61 -6.49 9.78 1.83
N ALA A 62 -7.02 8.99 0.90
CA ALA A 62 -7.32 9.44 -0.46
C ALA A 62 -8.54 10.39 -0.51
N THR A 63 -9.55 10.16 0.33
CA THR A 63 -10.81 10.92 0.33
C THR A 63 -10.89 11.98 1.42
N GLY A 64 -10.01 11.93 2.42
CA GLY A 64 -10.11 12.72 3.64
C GLY A 64 -11.26 12.28 4.54
N SER A 65 -11.64 11.00 4.52
CA SER A 65 -12.66 10.46 5.42
C SER A 65 -12.15 10.28 6.85
N GLU A 66 -13.09 10.08 7.77
CA GLU A 66 -12.78 9.87 9.18
C GLU A 66 -12.01 8.56 9.39
N PRO A 67 -11.02 8.55 10.30
CA PRO A 67 -10.32 7.32 10.66
C PRO A 67 -11.22 6.35 11.42
N ASN A 68 -10.84 5.08 11.39
CA ASN A 68 -11.36 4.09 12.32
C ASN A 68 -10.75 4.32 13.71
N ARG A 69 -11.58 4.33 14.75
CA ARG A 69 -11.19 4.71 16.11
C ARG A 69 -11.59 3.62 17.09
N SER A 70 -10.73 3.32 18.06
CA SER A 70 -11.06 2.46 19.20
C SER A 70 -10.92 3.23 20.51
N ASN A 71 -11.66 2.83 21.56
CA ASN A 71 -11.63 3.47 22.89
C ASN A 71 -11.87 5.00 22.86
N LEU A 72 -13.08 5.39 22.45
CA LEU A 72 -13.46 6.79 22.28
C LEU A 72 -13.46 7.58 23.60
N ARG A 73 -13.15 8.86 23.48
CA ARG A 73 -13.26 9.88 24.54
C ARG A 73 -14.73 10.33 24.72
N PRO A 74 -15.12 11.01 25.81
CA PRO A 74 -16.47 11.57 25.90
C PRO A 74 -16.65 12.68 24.86
N PRO A 75 -17.88 12.87 24.35
CA PRO A 75 -18.15 13.85 23.29
C PRO A 75 -17.73 15.30 23.60
N GLY A 76 -17.61 15.67 24.88
CA GLY A 76 -17.21 17.03 25.29
C GLY A 76 -15.71 17.30 25.24
N GLU A 77 -14.87 16.30 24.95
CA GLU A 77 -13.41 16.42 24.95
C GLU A 77 -12.78 16.01 23.61
N PHE A 78 -13.57 15.87 22.55
CA PHE A 78 -13.09 15.50 21.23
C PHE A 78 -12.15 16.54 20.65
N LEU A 79 -11.04 16.06 20.08
CA LEU A 79 -10.07 16.86 19.34
C LEU A 79 -10.10 16.42 17.88
N THR A 80 -9.85 17.37 16.97
CA THR A 80 -9.82 17.10 15.53
C THR A 80 -8.69 16.13 15.18
N ASP A 81 -9.05 15.00 14.56
CA ASP A 81 -8.14 13.98 14.02
C ASP A 81 -8.41 13.72 12.53
N VAL A 82 -9.07 14.66 11.86
CA VAL A 82 -9.35 14.59 10.44
C VAL A 82 -8.12 15.04 9.67
N VAL A 83 -7.61 14.13 8.84
CA VAL A 83 -6.55 14.42 7.88
C VAL A 83 -7.21 14.84 6.57
N PRO A 84 -6.83 15.97 5.95
CA PRO A 84 -7.43 16.40 4.69
C PRO A 84 -7.16 15.37 3.58
N ALA A 85 -7.98 15.40 2.53
CA ALA A 85 -7.82 14.52 1.38
C ALA A 85 -6.45 14.71 0.73
N GLN A 86 -5.70 13.61 0.57
CA GLN A 86 -4.35 13.65 0.01
C GLN A 86 -4.37 13.31 -1.48
N PRO A 87 -4.08 14.29 -2.36
CA PRO A 87 -4.20 14.09 -3.81
C PRO A 87 -3.23 13.04 -4.34
N LEU A 88 -2.06 12.89 -3.71
CA LEU A 88 -1.09 11.85 -4.09
C LEU A 88 -1.57 10.44 -3.73
N MET A 89 -2.30 10.29 -2.62
CA MET A 89 -2.89 9.01 -2.25
C MET A 89 -4.03 8.63 -3.20
N ALA A 90 -4.87 9.60 -3.58
CA ALA A 90 -5.88 9.43 -4.62
C ALA A 90 -5.26 9.08 -5.99
N ALA A 91 -4.14 9.70 -6.35
CA ALA A 91 -3.39 9.37 -7.56
C ALA A 91 -2.83 7.94 -7.53
N ALA A 92 -2.29 7.49 -6.39
CA ALA A 92 -1.82 6.12 -6.22
C ALA A 92 -2.97 5.10 -6.37
N LEU A 93 -4.13 5.38 -5.78
CA LEU A 93 -5.33 4.56 -5.93
C LEU A 93 -5.77 4.48 -7.40
N ALA A 94 -5.83 5.62 -8.10
CA ALA A 94 -6.19 5.68 -9.51
C ALA A 94 -5.21 4.88 -10.39
N LEU A 95 -3.90 5.02 -10.17
CA LEU A 95 -2.88 4.26 -10.88
C LEU A 95 -3.01 2.75 -10.66
N LEU A 96 -3.33 2.33 -9.44
CA LEU A 96 -3.55 0.92 -9.11
C LEU A 96 -4.78 0.36 -9.83
N ILE A 97 -5.89 1.12 -9.88
CA ILE A 97 -7.09 0.76 -10.64
C ILE A 97 -6.77 0.64 -12.13
N ILE A 98 -6.06 1.62 -12.71
CA ILE A 98 -5.62 1.59 -14.11
C ILE A 98 -4.75 0.35 -14.37
N ALA A 99 -3.83 0.02 -13.46
CA ALA A 99 -2.99 -1.18 -13.58
C ALA A 99 -3.81 -2.48 -13.66
N VAL A 100 -4.84 -2.60 -12.80
CA VAL A 100 -5.77 -3.74 -12.81
C VAL A 100 -6.55 -3.79 -14.13
N VAL A 101 -7.15 -2.68 -14.55
CA VAL A 101 -7.95 -2.59 -15.78
C VAL A 101 -7.10 -2.91 -17.01
N CYS A 102 -5.92 -2.29 -17.15
CA CYS A 102 -4.99 -2.58 -18.24
C CYS A 102 -4.54 -4.06 -18.24
N SER A 103 -4.30 -4.64 -17.06
CA SER A 103 -3.95 -6.07 -16.95
C SER A 103 -5.08 -6.99 -17.46
N LEU A 104 -6.34 -6.61 -17.25
CA LEU A 104 -7.49 -7.39 -17.72
C LEU A 104 -7.76 -7.19 -19.21
N ALA A 105 -7.82 -5.93 -19.66
CA ALA A 105 -8.23 -5.55 -21.01
C ALA A 105 -7.21 -5.91 -22.11
N MET A 106 -5.91 -5.91 -21.81
CA MET A 106 -4.88 -6.13 -22.82
C MET A 106 -4.76 -7.61 -23.22
N SER A 107 -5.02 -7.90 -24.50
CA SER A 107 -4.88 -9.23 -25.11
C SER A 107 -3.43 -9.60 -25.44
N ARG A 108 -2.57 -8.62 -25.75
CA ARG A 108 -1.17 -8.86 -26.11
C ARG A 108 -0.33 -9.14 -24.87
N PRO A 109 0.23 -10.35 -24.70
CA PRO A 109 0.85 -10.75 -23.45
C PRO A 109 2.11 -9.95 -23.14
N GLN A 110 2.89 -9.54 -24.15
CA GLN A 110 4.12 -8.75 -23.97
C GLN A 110 3.81 -7.31 -23.54
N ALA A 111 2.95 -6.61 -24.28
CA ALA A 111 2.55 -5.24 -23.98
C ALA A 111 1.95 -5.14 -22.57
N ARG A 112 1.09 -6.11 -22.20
CA ARG A 112 0.53 -6.19 -20.85
C ARG A 112 1.62 -6.21 -19.76
N ARG A 113 2.69 -6.99 -19.92
CA ARG A 113 3.75 -7.08 -18.89
C ARG A 113 4.49 -5.76 -18.73
N CYS A 114 4.85 -5.14 -19.86
CA CYS A 114 5.55 -3.86 -19.83
C CYS A 114 4.69 -2.79 -19.16
N VAL A 115 3.40 -2.72 -19.52
CA VAL A 115 2.46 -1.75 -18.93
C VAL A 115 2.22 -2.04 -17.45
N SER A 116 1.94 -3.29 -17.06
CA SER A 116 1.73 -3.65 -15.66
C SER A 116 2.96 -3.39 -14.79
N ALA A 117 4.17 -3.71 -15.28
CA ALA A 117 5.40 -3.43 -14.55
C ALA A 117 5.64 -1.92 -14.42
N ALA A 118 5.47 -1.15 -15.50
CA ALA A 118 5.61 0.30 -15.46
C ALA A 118 4.61 0.93 -14.46
N LEU A 119 3.33 0.56 -14.56
CA LEU A 119 2.30 1.06 -13.65
C LEU A 119 2.54 0.63 -12.21
N ALA A 120 2.95 -0.62 -11.95
CA ALA A 120 3.29 -1.08 -10.60
C ALA A 120 4.45 -0.28 -10.00
N GLY A 121 5.48 0.02 -10.80
CA GLY A 121 6.62 0.83 -10.38
C GLY A 121 6.23 2.28 -10.07
N VAL A 122 5.48 2.92 -10.97
CA VAL A 122 4.99 4.29 -10.76
C VAL A 122 4.04 4.34 -9.56
N THR A 123 3.11 3.39 -9.43
CA THR A 123 2.20 3.29 -8.29
C THR A 123 2.98 3.15 -6.99
N ALA A 124 3.99 2.28 -6.92
CA ALA A 124 4.81 2.11 -5.71
C ALA A 124 5.56 3.40 -5.33
N ALA A 125 6.12 4.11 -6.31
CA ALA A 125 6.81 5.37 -6.07
C ALA A 125 5.87 6.46 -5.54
N VAL A 126 4.71 6.64 -6.19
CA VAL A 126 3.68 7.61 -5.78
C VAL A 126 3.13 7.23 -4.40
N LEU A 127 2.87 5.95 -4.15
CA LEU A 127 2.34 5.46 -2.87
C LEU A 127 3.34 5.71 -1.72
N THR A 128 4.63 5.51 -1.96
CA THR A 128 5.68 5.82 -0.98
C THR A 128 5.65 7.31 -0.63
N ALA A 129 5.65 8.17 -1.64
CA ALA A 129 5.63 9.62 -1.44
C ALA A 129 4.37 10.08 -0.71
N ALA A 130 3.20 9.56 -1.10
CA ALA A 130 1.93 9.84 -0.46
C ALA A 130 1.94 9.42 1.02
N THR A 131 2.41 8.22 1.33
CA THR A 131 2.45 7.69 2.70
C THR A 131 3.42 8.49 3.59
N LEU A 132 4.55 8.94 3.05
CA LEU A 132 5.49 9.79 3.79
C LEU A 132 4.87 11.16 4.12
N LEU A 133 4.19 11.79 3.15
CA LEU A 133 3.49 13.05 3.40
C LEU A 133 2.38 12.90 4.42
N ALA A 134 1.59 11.82 4.32
CA ALA A 134 0.57 11.50 5.32
C ALA A 134 1.13 11.36 6.72
N ARG A 135 2.27 10.68 6.82
CA ARG A 135 2.95 10.51 8.10
C ARG A 135 3.40 11.85 8.67
N PHE A 136 3.92 12.76 7.84
CA PHE A 136 4.32 14.09 8.31
C PHE A 136 3.13 14.91 8.82
N GLU A 137 2.02 14.94 8.10
CA GLU A 137 0.79 15.63 8.54
C GLU A 137 0.26 15.06 9.87
N VAL A 138 0.24 13.73 10.00
CA VAL A 138 -0.19 13.09 11.26
C VAL A 138 0.79 13.39 12.40
N ILE A 139 2.10 13.41 12.15
CA ILE A 139 3.09 13.79 13.17
C ILE A 139 2.88 15.24 13.61
N GLU A 140 2.57 16.15 12.68
CA GLU A 140 2.27 17.55 13.01
C GLU A 140 1.03 17.66 13.89
N LEU A 141 -0.06 16.98 13.55
CA LEU A 141 -1.27 16.91 14.37
C LEU A 141 -1.00 16.33 15.77
N VAL A 142 -0.21 15.25 15.86
CA VAL A 142 0.17 14.65 17.14
C VAL A 142 1.03 15.61 17.95
N THR A 143 1.94 16.33 17.30
CA THR A 143 2.81 17.32 17.96
C THR A 143 1.99 18.47 18.52
N ASP A 144 1.08 19.03 17.74
CA ASP A 144 0.21 20.14 18.15
C ASP A 144 -0.62 19.75 19.38
N GLN A 145 -1.27 18.58 19.35
CA GLN A 145 -2.08 18.07 20.48
C GLN A 145 -1.27 17.70 21.74
N LEU A 146 0.04 17.43 21.59
CA LEU A 146 0.92 17.08 22.70
C LEU A 146 1.76 18.25 23.20
N SER A 147 1.68 19.44 22.59
CA SER A 147 2.48 20.61 22.97
C SER A 147 2.32 20.98 24.45
N ASP A 148 1.14 20.75 25.03
CA ASP A 148 0.83 21.05 26.42
C ASP A 148 1.11 19.90 27.40
N ARG A 149 1.64 18.75 26.92
CA ARG A 149 1.80 17.52 27.71
C ARG A 149 3.25 17.10 27.81
N THR A 150 3.67 16.70 29.01
CA THR A 150 4.98 16.09 29.23
C THR A 150 5.02 14.68 28.62
N LEU A 151 5.87 14.50 27.61
CA LEU A 151 6.14 13.20 27.01
C LEU A 151 6.98 12.34 27.96
N PRO A 152 6.76 11.01 28.03
CA PRO A 152 7.65 10.09 28.74
C PRO A 152 9.09 10.18 28.23
N ASP A 153 10.06 9.95 29.11
CA ASP A 153 11.49 10.06 28.78
C ASP A 153 11.85 9.25 27.54
N GLY A 154 12.50 9.90 26.57
CA GLY A 154 12.96 9.29 25.32
C GLY A 154 11.89 9.03 24.26
N ARG A 155 10.63 9.45 24.46
CA ARG A 155 9.58 9.37 23.44
C ARG A 155 9.44 10.68 22.67
N THR A 156 9.35 10.59 21.35
CA THR A 156 9.04 11.70 20.45
C THR A 156 7.63 11.53 19.87
N PRO A 157 6.97 12.61 19.40
CA PRO A 157 5.68 12.51 18.69
C PRO A 157 5.70 11.48 17.55
N GLU A 158 6.84 11.41 16.84
CA GLU A 158 7.07 10.45 15.77
C GLU A 158 6.96 8.98 16.22
N SER A 159 7.33 8.68 17.47
CA SER A 159 7.29 7.31 18.00
C SER A 159 5.87 6.75 18.19
N TYR A 160 4.84 7.61 18.16
CA TYR A 160 3.44 7.22 18.24
C TYR A 160 2.82 6.98 16.86
N VAL A 161 3.48 7.43 15.78
CA VAL A 161 2.99 7.29 14.41
C VAL A 161 3.73 6.16 13.71
N SER A 162 3.00 5.10 13.39
CA SER A 162 3.57 3.97 12.66
C SER A 162 2.87 3.72 11.33
N ILE A 163 3.61 3.08 10.42
CA ILE A 163 3.12 2.69 9.11
C ILE A 163 2.36 1.37 9.28
N GLY A 164 1.12 1.33 8.79
CA GLY A 164 0.24 0.19 8.89
C GLY A 164 0.59 -0.97 7.95
N GLY A 165 0.01 -2.13 8.28
CA GLY A 165 0.21 -3.36 7.51
C GLY A 165 -0.31 -3.25 6.07
N GLY A 166 -1.35 -2.46 5.82
CA GLY A 166 -1.92 -2.25 4.48
C GLY A 166 -0.91 -1.71 3.48
N TYR A 167 -0.11 -0.72 3.89
CA TYR A 167 0.99 -0.19 3.08
C TYR A 167 2.01 -1.28 2.74
N THR A 168 2.48 -2.01 3.76
CA THR A 168 3.52 -3.04 3.59
C THR A 168 3.05 -4.15 2.66
N LEU A 169 1.83 -4.64 2.86
CA LEU A 169 1.24 -5.68 2.02
C LEU A 169 1.03 -5.19 0.58
N THR A 170 0.54 -3.97 0.39
CA THR A 170 0.39 -3.35 -0.94
C THR A 170 1.75 -3.27 -1.65
N MET A 171 2.78 -2.79 -0.96
CA MET A 171 4.14 -2.70 -1.52
C MET A 171 4.73 -4.06 -1.87
N LEU A 172 4.52 -5.08 -1.03
CA LEU A 172 4.95 -6.44 -1.33
C LEU A 172 4.27 -7.00 -2.59
N THR A 173 2.98 -6.73 -2.78
CA THR A 173 2.28 -7.16 -4.01
C THR A 173 2.82 -6.46 -5.26
N LEU A 174 3.05 -5.14 -5.20
CA LEU A 174 3.63 -4.36 -6.30
C LEU A 174 5.06 -4.82 -6.62
N ALA A 175 5.90 -5.01 -5.61
CA ALA A 175 7.25 -5.53 -5.76
C ALA A 175 7.26 -6.94 -6.39
N THR A 176 6.32 -7.80 -5.99
CA THR A 176 6.20 -9.15 -6.57
C THR A 176 5.85 -9.09 -8.05
N VAL A 177 4.96 -8.19 -8.46
CA VAL A 177 4.63 -7.96 -9.88
C VAL A 177 5.86 -7.48 -10.66
N LEU A 178 6.57 -6.48 -10.13
CA LEU A 178 7.79 -5.94 -10.72
C LEU A 178 8.88 -6.99 -10.91
N VAL A 179 9.20 -7.76 -9.86
CA VAL A 179 10.23 -8.80 -9.89
C VAL A 179 9.84 -9.91 -10.86
N ALA A 180 8.56 -10.33 -10.87
CA ALA A 180 8.09 -11.37 -11.79
C ALA A 180 8.18 -10.94 -13.26
N ASP A 181 7.94 -9.66 -13.55
CA ASP A 181 8.05 -9.10 -14.90
C ASP A 181 9.48 -8.87 -15.35
N LEU A 182 10.32 -8.34 -14.46
CA LEU A 182 11.75 -8.16 -14.70
C LEU A 182 12.45 -9.52 -14.94
N TYR A 183 12.18 -10.51 -14.10
CA TYR A 183 12.74 -11.86 -14.26
C TYR A 183 12.39 -12.48 -15.61
N TRP A 184 11.13 -12.33 -16.04
CA TRP A 184 10.71 -12.83 -17.34
C TRP A 184 11.42 -12.13 -18.49
N TRP A 185 11.56 -10.79 -18.41
CA TRP A 185 12.23 -10.01 -19.44
C TRP A 185 13.71 -10.38 -19.57
N LEU A 186 14.41 -10.57 -18.44
CA LEU A 186 15.79 -11.02 -18.41
C LEU A 186 15.97 -12.41 -19.02
N ARG A 187 15.06 -13.34 -18.71
CA ARG A 187 15.08 -14.69 -19.31
C ARG A 187 14.85 -14.65 -20.82
N HIS A 188 13.94 -13.80 -21.31
CA HIS A 188 13.64 -13.73 -22.74
C HIS A 188 14.75 -13.04 -23.56
N ARG A 189 15.47 -12.08 -22.96
CA ARG A 189 16.65 -11.47 -23.62
C ARG A 189 17.77 -12.48 -23.85
N ARG A 190 18.01 -13.41 -22.92
CA ARG A 190 19.04 -14.45 -23.07
C ARG A 190 18.77 -15.36 -24.27
N THR A 191 17.51 -15.73 -24.51
CA THR A 191 17.15 -16.60 -25.64
C THR A 191 17.31 -15.96 -27.02
N ARG A 192 17.28 -14.62 -27.12
CA ARG A 192 17.41 -13.92 -28.42
C ARG A 192 18.87 -13.62 -28.82
N ARG A 193 19.84 -13.77 -27.91
CA ARG A 193 21.27 -13.50 -28.19
C ARG A 193 22.08 -14.76 -28.50
N GLY A 194 21.47 -15.95 -28.38
CA GLY A 194 22.11 -17.24 -28.66
C GLY A 194 21.74 -17.83 -30.03
N VAL A 195 21.23 -17.01 -30.93
CA VAL A 195 20.97 -17.28 -32.36
C VAL A 195 21.67 -16.18 -33.13
#